data_AF-A0A7C7E251-F1
#
_entry.id   AF-A0A7C7E251-F1
#
_cell.length_a   1.000
_cell.length_b   1.000
_cell.length_c   1.000
_cell.angle_alpha   90.00
_cell.angle_beta   90.00
_cell.angle_gamma   90.00
#
_symmetry.space_group_name_H-M   'P 1'
#
loop_
_entity.id
_entity.type
_entity.pdbx_description
1 polymer ?
#
loop_
_entity_poly.entity_id
_entity_poly.type
_entity_poly.pdbx_seq_one_letter_code
_entity_poly.pdbx_strand_id
1 'polypeptide(L)'
;MSEERKLAIICSKGSLDMAYPGLVLANAARMMGIEADLFFTFWGMDIITKEKVDHLKVVPVGNPAMHMPQFVGGLPGMTDMATT
;
A
#
# COMPACT_ATOMS: atom_id res chain seq x y z
N MET A 1 9.71 -2.22 -34.18
CA MET A 1 10.05 -1.70 -32.83
C MET A 1 8.98 -2.24 -31.90
N SER A 2 9.34 -2.99 -30.85
CA SER A 2 8.36 -3.32 -29.81
C SER A 2 7.94 -2.01 -29.15
N GLU A 3 6.65 -1.72 -29.07
CA GLU A 3 6.19 -0.54 -28.33
C GLU A 3 6.76 -0.55 -26.90
N GLU A 4 7.27 0.59 -26.46
CA GLU A 4 7.68 0.79 -25.07
C GLU A 4 6.44 0.66 -24.18
N ARG A 5 6.40 -0.42 -23.40
CA ARG A 5 5.28 -0.69 -22.50
C ARG A 5 5.35 0.28 -21.32
N LYS A 6 4.20 0.90 -21.01
CA LYS A 6 4.03 1.81 -19.87
C LYS A 6 2.98 1.29 -18.89
N LEU A 7 3.18 1.55 -17.60
CA LEU A 7 2.29 1.20 -16.50
C LEU A 7 2.08 2.42 -15.61
N ALA A 8 0.82 2.81 -15.38
CA ALA A 8 0.47 3.85 -14.42
C ALA A 8 -0.24 3.22 -13.21
N ILE A 9 0.22 3.54 -11.99
CA ILE A 9 -0.36 3.04 -10.74
C ILE A 9 -0.82 4.23 -9.89
N ILE A 10 -2.10 4.26 -9.54
CA ILE A 10 -2.65 5.28 -8.63
C ILE A 10 -2.64 4.74 -7.21
N CYS A 11 -1.78 5.31 -6.37
CA CYS A 11 -1.68 4.97 -4.96
C CYS A 11 -2.56 5.95 -4.15
N SER A 12 -3.79 5.55 -3.84
CA SER A 12 -4.78 6.41 -3.15
C SER A 12 -4.98 6.07 -1.65
N LYS A 13 -4.46 4.93 -1.20
CA LYS A 13 -4.56 4.42 0.17
C LYS A 13 -3.21 4.53 0.86
N GLY A 14 -3.21 4.94 2.13
CA GLY A 14 -1.99 5.10 2.94
C GLY A 14 -1.80 4.03 4.01
N SER A 15 -2.62 2.96 4.04
CA SER A 15 -2.38 1.86 4.98
C SER A 15 -1.23 1.00 4.49
N LEU A 16 -0.50 0.39 5.41
CA LEU A 16 0.72 -0.38 5.12
C LEU A 16 0.45 -1.51 4.11
N ASP A 17 -0.61 -2.28 4.34
CA ASP A 17 -1.05 -3.39 3.49
C ASP A 17 -1.46 -2.97 2.07
N MET A 18 -1.93 -1.74 1.90
CA MET A 18 -2.33 -1.20 0.59
C MET A 18 -1.21 -0.47 -0.14
N ALA A 19 -0.14 -0.08 0.56
CA ALA A 19 1.04 0.53 -0.05
C ALA A 19 1.88 -0.50 -0.83
N TYR A 20 2.07 -1.71 -0.27
CA TYR A 20 2.90 -2.75 -0.86
C TYR A 20 2.50 -3.16 -2.29
N PRO A 21 1.21 -3.42 -2.62
CA PRO A 21 0.82 -3.87 -3.95
C PRO A 21 1.31 -2.93 -5.07
N GLY A 22 1.10 -1.62 -4.92
CA GLY A 22 1.51 -0.63 -5.91
C GLY A 22 3.03 -0.58 -6.09
N LEU A 23 3.78 -0.58 -4.98
CA LEU A 23 5.24 -0.54 -4.99
C LEU A 23 5.86 -1.83 -5.55
N VAL A 24 5.33 -2.99 -5.19
CA VAL A 24 5.78 -4.30 -5.69
C VAL A 24 5.53 -4.43 -7.19
N LEU A 25 4.35 -4.03 -7.67
CA LEU A 25 4.03 -4.04 -9.10
C LEU A 25 4.91 -3.08 -9.90
N ALA A 26 5.14 -1.87 -9.40
CA ALA A 26 6.06 -0.92 -10.02
C ALA A 26 7.48 -1.49 -10.10
N ASN A 27 7.97 -2.12 -9.02
CA ASN A 27 9.28 -2.75 -9.02
C ASN A 27 9.37 -3.90 -10.04
N ALA A 28 8.33 -4.75 -10.12
CA ALA A 28 8.25 -5.82 -11.11
C ALA A 28 8.24 -5.28 -12.56
N ALA A 29 7.47 -4.22 -12.81
CA ALA A 29 7.44 -3.54 -14.11
C ALA A 29 8.84 -3.02 -14.50
N ARG A 30 9.54 -2.35 -13.57
CA ARG A 30 10.89 -1.84 -13.79
C ARG A 30 11.90 -2.94 -14.09
N MET A 31 11.81 -4.10 -13.43
CA MET A 31 12.64 -5.29 -13.71
C MET A 31 12.40 -5.87 -15.12
N MET A 32 11.19 -5.72 -15.65
CA MET A 32 10.83 -6.18 -17.01
C MET A 32 11.07 -5.14 -18.11
N GLY A 33 11.74 -4.02 -17.79
CA GLY A 33 11.98 -2.93 -18.74
C GLY A 33 10.70 -2.16 -19.13
N ILE A 34 9.67 -2.19 -18.29
CA ILE A 34 8.43 -1.42 -18.45
C ILE A 34 8.61 -0.07 -17.74
N GLU A 35 8.24 1.03 -18.39
CA GLU A 35 8.17 2.36 -17.76
C GLU A 35 7.00 2.38 -16.77
N ALA A 36 7.26 2.78 -15.52
CA ALA A 36 6.27 2.74 -14.45
C ALA A 36 6.13 4.12 -13.80
N ASP A 37 4.94 4.70 -13.89
CA ASP A 37 4.56 5.96 -13.25
C ASP A 37 3.69 5.67 -12.02
N LEU A 38 4.06 6.22 -10.87
CA LEU A 38 3.26 6.15 -9.65
C LEU A 38 2.68 7.51 -9.34
N PHE A 39 1.35 7.58 -9.25
CA PHE A 39 0.63 8.78 -8.83
C PHE A 39 0.09 8.59 -7.42
N PHE A 40 0.73 9.27 -6.45
CA PHE A 40 0.29 9.29 -5.06
C PHE A 40 -0.75 10.39 -4.85
N THR A 41 -1.88 10.05 -4.25
CA THR A 41 -2.98 10.99 -4.01
C THR A 41 -3.75 10.66 -2.74
N PHE A 42 -4.48 11.64 -2.20
CA PHE A 42 -5.22 11.54 -0.93
C PHE A 42 -4.33 10.96 0.19
N TRP A 43 -4.75 9.84 0.78
CA TRP A 43 -4.00 9.16 1.85
C TRP A 43 -2.75 8.44 1.35
N GLY A 44 -2.64 8.17 0.05
CA GLY A 44 -1.42 7.61 -0.53
C GLY A 44 -0.21 8.54 -0.46
N MET A 45 -0.41 9.84 -0.22
CA MET A 45 0.69 10.78 0.03
C MET A 45 1.54 10.37 1.25
N ASP A 46 0.94 9.69 2.23
CA ASP A 46 1.64 9.25 3.43
C ASP A 46 2.73 8.21 3.12
N ILE A 47 2.61 7.48 2.00
CA ILE A 47 3.62 6.51 1.51
C ILE A 47 4.94 7.19 1.15
N ILE A 48 4.90 8.46 0.71
CA ILE A 48 6.10 9.20 0.26
C ILE A 48 6.48 10.36 1.20
N THR A 49 5.74 10.55 2.30
CA THR A 49 5.99 11.61 3.28
C THR A 49 6.96 11.09 4.33
N LYS A 50 8.15 11.71 4.45
CA LYS A 50 9.25 11.24 5.31
C LYS A 50 8.83 11.07 6.76
N GLU A 51 8.03 11.99 7.27
CA GLU A 51 7.57 11.99 8.66
C GLU A 51 6.48 10.94 8.95
N LYS A 52 5.97 10.26 7.91
CA LYS A 52 4.83 9.33 8.03
C LYS A 52 5.11 7.93 7.51
N VAL A 53 6.03 7.77 6.55
CA VAL A 53 6.28 6.50 5.86
C VAL A 53 6.69 5.37 6.81
N ASP A 54 7.40 5.68 7.88
CA ASP A 54 7.82 4.70 8.90
C ASP A 54 6.72 4.39 9.94
N HIS A 55 5.53 4.99 9.79
CA HIS A 55 4.41 4.89 10.73
C HIS A 55 3.12 4.41 10.07
N LEU A 56 3.16 3.94 8.83
CA LEU A 56 1.99 3.37 8.17
C LEU A 56 1.50 2.14 8.94
N LYS A 57 0.19 2.07 9.17
CA LYS A 57 -0.46 0.99 9.93
C LYS A 57 -1.37 0.15 9.04
N VAL A 58 -1.56 -1.11 9.39
CA VAL A 58 -2.64 -1.95 8.87
C VAL A 58 -3.91 -1.59 9.61
N VAL A 59 -5.03 -1.43 8.91
CA VAL A 59 -6.34 -1.25 9.55
C VAL A 59 -6.97 -2.64 9.71
N PRO A 60 -7.15 -3.19 10.93
CA PRO A 60 -7.68 -4.55 11.08
C PRO A 60 -9.19 -4.62 10.85
N VAL A 61 -9.91 -3.56 11.25
CA VAL A 61 -11.36 -3.47 11.11
C VAL A 61 -11.74 -3.32 9.65
N GLY A 62 -12.62 -4.20 9.16
CA GLY A 62 -13.08 -4.17 7.78
C GLY A 62 -12.02 -4.61 6.76
N ASN A 63 -10.89 -5.16 7.23
CA ASN A 63 -9.87 -5.71 6.35
C ASN A 63 -10.10 -7.21 6.12
N PRO A 64 -10.50 -7.62 4.90
CA PRO A 64 -10.78 -9.02 4.60
C PRO A 64 -9.51 -9.90 4.60
N ALA A 65 -8.33 -9.30 4.46
CA ALA A 65 -7.06 -10.03 4.41
C ALA A 65 -6.55 -10.48 5.79
N MET A 66 -7.04 -9.87 6.88
CA MET A 66 -6.58 -10.22 8.24
C MET A 66 -7.11 -11.58 8.73
N HIS A 67 -8.16 -12.12 8.10
CA HIS A 67 -8.81 -13.39 8.51
C HIS A 67 -9.13 -13.47 10.02
N MET A 68 -9.36 -12.32 10.66
CA MET A 68 -9.72 -12.23 12.07
C MET A 68 -11.22 -11.91 12.22
N PRO A 69 -11.86 -12.35 13.31
CA PRO A 69 -13.23 -11.92 13.61
C PRO A 69 -13.29 -10.40 13.75
N GLN A 70 -14.25 -9.77 13.06
CA GLN A 70 -14.31 -8.30 12.96
C GLN A 70 -14.42 -7.60 14.32
N PHE A 71 -15.09 -8.23 15.29
CA PHE A 71 -15.19 -7.69 16.66
C PHE A 71 -13.82 -7.55 17.33
N VAL A 72 -12.88 -8.45 17.03
CA VAL A 72 -11.54 -8.43 17.60
C VAL A 72 -10.78 -7.24 17.04
N GLY A 73 -10.89 -6.94 15.75
CA GLY A 73 -10.19 -5.81 15.13
C GLY A 73 -10.50 -4.44 15.75
N GLY A 74 -11.66 -4.29 16.39
CA GLY A 74 -12.07 -3.04 17.05
C GLY A 74 -11.57 -2.88 18.49
N LEU A 75 -10.88 -3.88 19.05
CA LEU A 75 -10.33 -3.77 20.41
C LEU A 75 -9.15 -2.77 20.46
N PRO A 76 -8.98 -2.01 21.56
CA PRO A 76 -7.85 -1.10 21.73
C PRO A 76 -6.51 -1.83 21.54
N GLY A 77 -5.57 -1.22 20.81
CA GLY A 77 -4.23 -1.77 20.56
C GLY A 77 -4.13 -2.78 19.40
N MET A 78 -5.24 -3.22 18.82
CA MET A 78 -5.22 -4.21 17.73
C MET A 78 -4.59 -3.69 16.44
N THR A 79 -4.70 -2.40 16.15
CA THR A 79 -4.00 -1.75 15.02
C THR A 79 -2.48 -1.89 15.15
N ASP A 80 -1.93 -1.69 16.35
CA ASP A 80 -0.49 -1.81 16.59
C ASP A 80 -0.04 -3.27 16.55
N MET A 81 -0.83 -4.20 17.12
CA MET A 81 -0.54 -5.64 17.02
C MET A 81 -0.63 -6.17 15.60
N ALA A 82 -1.55 -5.66 14.78
CA ALA A 82 -1.68 -6.07 13.38
C ALA A 82 -0.62 -5.45 12.47
N THR A 83 0.07 -4.39 12.92
CA THR A 83 1.12 -3.72 12.16
C THR A 83 2.52 -4.18 12.58
N THR A 84 2.71 -4.57 13.85
CA THR A 84 3.97 -5.11 14.40
C THR A 84 4.28 -6.48 13.80
#